data_AF-A0A4Y2M3C0-F1
#
_entry.id   AF-A0A4Y2M3C0-F1
#
_cell.length_a   1.000
_cell.length_b   1.000
_cell.length_c   1.000
_cell.angle_alpha   90.00
_cell.angle_beta   90.00
_cell.angle_gamma   90.00
#
_symmetry.space_group_name_H-M   'P 1'
#
loop_
_entity.id
_entity.type
_entity.pdbx_description
1 polymer ?
#
loop_
_entity_poly.entity_id
_entity_poly.type
_entity_poly.pdbx_seq_one_letter_code
_entity_poly.pdbx_strand_id
1 'polypeptide(L)'
;MRSCFPEVVEWAHAMIEDKISPGEKLKLMQVAADKFKSLMKDCTENRGCDRHLLGLYMIAMEEGIDVPEIFLDPAWIKSGGSGNFVLSTSCVGFTPLGGCVMPMKEDGYGSFYNIEDNRFTFTVSAFNRCPETNAAKFLQHVEQALINMKQLLVSAKL
;
A
#
# COMPACT_ATOMS: atom_id res chain seq x y z
N MET A 1 1.09 -1.10 -8.56
CA MET A 1 0.98 0.25 -8.00
C MET A 1 1.65 0.23 -6.63
N ARG A 2 2.64 1.10 -6.40
CA ARG A 2 3.36 1.19 -5.11
C ARG A 2 2.67 2.26 -4.25
N SER A 3 1.93 1.83 -3.23
CA SER A 3 1.09 2.71 -2.40
C SER A 3 1.87 3.54 -1.38
N CYS A 4 3.12 3.17 -1.09
CA CYS A 4 4.03 3.94 -0.25
C CYS A 4 4.83 4.92 -1.13
N PHE A 5 4.35 6.16 -1.24
CA PHE A 5 4.98 7.26 -1.99
C PHE A 5 5.13 8.50 -1.08
N PRO A 6 6.00 9.47 -1.42
CA PRO A 6 6.36 10.57 -0.51
C PRO A 6 5.16 11.30 0.11
N GLU A 7 4.14 11.61 -0.70
CA GLU A 7 2.97 12.37 -0.26
C GLU A 7 2.11 11.59 0.75
N VAL A 8 2.02 10.25 0.66
CA VAL A 8 1.30 9.46 1.67
C VAL A 8 2.07 9.37 2.97
N VAL A 9 3.41 9.33 2.90
CA VAL A 9 4.29 9.27 4.09
C VAL A 9 4.24 10.59 4.83
N GLU A 10 4.32 11.71 4.11
CA GLU A 10 4.17 13.06 4.67
C GLU A 10 2.82 13.22 5.37
N TRP A 11 1.73 12.82 4.71
CA TRP A 11 0.40 12.83 5.33
C TRP A 11 0.31 11.93 6.56
N ALA A 12 0.86 10.71 6.52
CA ALA A 12 0.86 9.79 7.65
C ALA A 12 1.60 10.38 8.87
N HIS A 13 2.74 11.04 8.66
CA HIS A 13 3.45 11.76 9.71
C HIS A 13 2.61 12.92 10.27
N ALA A 14 2.00 13.73 9.41
CA ALA A 14 1.13 14.81 9.86
C ALA A 14 -0.06 14.33 10.69
N MET A 15 -0.61 13.14 10.39
CA MET A 15 -1.73 12.56 11.15
C MET A 15 -1.37 12.24 12.60
N ILE A 16 -0.12 11.83 12.87
CA ILE A 16 0.35 11.47 14.23
C ILE A 16 0.95 12.64 15.01
N GLU A 17 1.15 13.80 14.38
CA GLU A 17 1.66 14.99 15.04
C GLU A 17 0.54 15.89 15.58
N ASP A 18 0.58 16.20 16.88
CA ASP A 18 -0.41 17.06 17.56
C ASP A 18 -0.30 18.54 17.16
N LYS A 19 0.87 18.96 16.65
CA LYS A 19 1.17 20.35 16.32
C LYS A 19 0.59 20.78 14.97
N ILE A 20 0.26 19.84 14.10
CA ILE A 20 -0.27 20.13 12.75
C ILE A 20 -1.78 20.36 12.85
N SER A 21 -2.24 21.47 12.28
CA SER A 21 -3.66 21.83 12.32
C SER A 21 -4.52 20.83 11.52
N PRO A 22 -5.81 20.64 11.89
CA PRO A 22 -6.72 19.81 11.10
C PRO A 22 -6.81 20.25 9.62
N GLY A 23 -6.75 21.56 9.35
CA GLY A 23 -6.74 22.09 7.99
C GLY A 23 -5.55 21.63 7.16
N GLU A 24 -4.33 21.66 7.73
CA GLU A 24 -3.14 21.19 7.01
C GLU A 24 -3.14 19.66 6.86
N LYS A 25 -3.57 18.91 7.89
CA LYS A 25 -3.74 17.44 7.79
C LYS A 25 -4.69 17.08 6.65
N LEU A 26 -5.80 17.81 6.50
CA LEU A 26 -6.76 17.59 5.43
C LEU A 26 -6.16 17.90 4.04
N LYS A 27 -5.44 19.01 3.92
CA LYS A 27 -4.76 19.38 2.67
C LYS A 27 -3.74 18.32 2.25
N LEU A 28 -2.92 17.84 3.18
CA LEU A 28 -1.96 16.74 2.91
C LEU A 28 -2.67 15.44 2.53
N MET A 29 -3.80 15.12 3.18
CA MET A 29 -4.63 13.97 2.81
C MET A 29 -5.14 14.07 1.36
N GLN A 30 -5.58 15.25 0.93
CA GLN A 30 -6.07 15.49 -0.42
C GLN A 30 -4.95 15.34 -1.46
N VAL A 31 -3.77 15.91 -1.18
CA VAL A 31 -2.57 15.73 -2.03
C VAL A 31 -2.20 14.26 -2.16
N ALA A 32 -2.16 13.52 -1.06
CA ALA A 32 -1.87 12.08 -1.07
C ALA A 32 -2.92 11.28 -1.85
N ALA A 33 -4.21 11.60 -1.68
CA ALA A 33 -5.31 10.94 -2.40
C ALA A 33 -5.28 11.24 -3.92
N ASP A 34 -4.95 12.47 -4.31
CA ASP A 34 -4.81 12.85 -5.72
C ASP A 34 -3.62 12.15 -6.37
N LYS A 35 -2.48 12.08 -5.67
CA LYS A 35 -1.33 11.30 -6.12
C LYS A 35 -1.65 9.82 -6.29
N PHE A 36 -2.33 9.21 -5.31
CA PHE A 36 -2.76 7.81 -5.38
C PHE A 36 -3.63 7.56 -6.62
N LYS A 37 -4.62 8.41 -6.88
CA LYS A 37 -5.51 8.30 -8.06
C LYS A 37 -4.71 8.40 -9.36
N SER A 38 -3.76 9.34 -9.46
CA SER A 38 -2.89 9.48 -10.64
C SER A 38 -2.04 8.23 -10.86
N LEU A 39 -1.36 7.73 -9.82
CA LEU A 39 -0.52 6.53 -9.91
C LEU A 39 -1.34 5.29 -10.27
N MET A 40 -2.55 5.15 -9.71
CA MET A 40 -3.47 4.07 -10.06
C MET A 40 -3.86 4.15 -11.53
N LYS A 41 -4.26 5.33 -12.01
CA LYS A 41 -4.61 5.56 -13.42
C LYS A 41 -3.45 5.18 -14.35
N ASP A 42 -2.24 5.65 -14.05
CA ASP A 42 -1.05 5.30 -14.83
C ASP A 42 -0.81 3.79 -14.87
N CYS A 43 -0.93 3.11 -13.71
CA CYS A 43 -0.80 1.65 -13.66
C CYS A 43 -1.88 0.94 -14.50
N THR A 44 -3.13 1.39 -14.44
CA THR A 44 -4.24 0.78 -15.21
C THR A 44 -4.14 1.03 -16.72
N GLU A 45 -3.47 2.11 -17.12
CA GLU A 45 -3.21 2.46 -18.52
C GLU A 45 -1.84 1.94 -19.00
N ASN A 46 -1.31 0.90 -18.35
CA ASN A 46 -0.04 0.22 -18.67
C ASN A 46 1.22 1.09 -18.59
N ARG A 47 1.18 2.19 -17.84
CA ARG A 47 2.34 3.09 -17.60
C ARG A 47 3.03 2.86 -16.26
N GLY A 48 2.69 1.78 -15.54
CA GLY A 48 3.40 1.37 -14.34
C GLY A 48 4.77 0.74 -14.65
N CYS A 49 5.73 0.82 -13.72
CA CYS A 49 7.10 0.38 -13.98
C CYS A 49 7.42 -1.06 -13.54
N ASP A 50 6.75 -1.64 -12.53
CA ASP A 50 7.18 -2.93 -11.95
C ASP A 50 7.22 -4.08 -12.96
N ARG A 51 6.25 -4.16 -13.88
CA ARG A 51 6.21 -5.20 -14.93
C ARG A 51 7.17 -4.91 -16.08
N HIS A 52 7.39 -3.64 -16.41
CA HIS A 52 8.39 -3.23 -17.39
C HIS A 52 9.80 -3.66 -16.92
N LEU A 53 10.14 -3.36 -15.67
CA LEU A 53 11.42 -3.75 -15.08
C LEU A 53 11.58 -5.27 -14.96
N LEU A 54 10.50 -6.00 -14.66
CA LEU A 54 10.52 -7.47 -14.72
C LEU A 54 10.85 -7.99 -16.13
N GLY A 55 10.29 -7.36 -17.18
CA GLY A 55 10.60 -7.72 -18.57
C GLY A 55 12.09 -7.55 -18.89
N LEU A 56 12.70 -6.43 -18.48
CA LEU A 56 14.14 -6.21 -18.64
C LEU A 56 14.99 -7.25 -17.89
N TYR A 57 14.59 -7.60 -16.67
CA TYR A 57 15.23 -8.67 -15.90
C TYR A 57 15.15 -10.03 -16.62
N MET A 58 13.97 -10.38 -17.14
CA MET A 58 13.77 -11.64 -17.86
C MET A 58 14.62 -11.71 -19.15
N ILE A 59 14.67 -10.62 -19.92
CA ILE A 59 15.53 -10.54 -21.12
C ILE A 59 17.00 -10.76 -20.75
N ALA A 60 17.49 -10.15 -19.68
CA ALA A 60 18.86 -10.34 -19.23
C ALA A 60 19.16 -11.82 -18.91
N MET A 61 18.23 -12.48 -18.23
CA MET A 61 18.32 -13.90 -17.90
C MET A 61 18.28 -14.80 -19.14
N GLU A 62 17.41 -14.51 -20.11
CA GLU A 62 17.23 -15.29 -21.34
C GLU A 62 18.45 -15.18 -22.26
N GLU A 63 19.04 -13.99 -22.37
CA GLU A 63 20.25 -13.74 -23.16
C GLU A 63 21.54 -14.18 -22.45
N GLY A 64 21.44 -14.64 -21.19
CA GLY A 64 22.59 -15.08 -20.40
C GLY A 64 23.58 -13.96 -20.09
N ILE A 65 23.12 -12.70 -20.06
CA ILE A 65 23.94 -11.55 -19.64
C ILE A 65 23.83 -11.35 -18.14
N ASP A 66 24.83 -10.66 -17.58
CA ASP A 66 24.82 -10.34 -16.16
C ASP A 66 23.58 -9.53 -15.77
N VAL A 67 23.01 -9.85 -14.61
CA VAL A 67 21.86 -9.14 -14.05
C VAL A 67 22.22 -7.66 -13.88
N PRO A 68 21.45 -6.72 -14.49
CA PRO A 68 21.74 -5.30 -14.38
C PRO A 68 21.79 -4.81 -12.92
N GLU A 69 22.74 -3.92 -12.62
CA GLU A 69 23.04 -3.46 -11.25
C GLU A 69 21.82 -2.90 -10.49
N ILE A 70 20.87 -2.31 -11.20
CA ILE A 70 19.61 -1.80 -10.62
C ILE A 70 18.83 -2.87 -9.83
N PHE A 71 18.91 -4.14 -10.24
CA PHE A 71 18.24 -5.26 -9.56
C PHE A 71 19.06 -5.80 -8.38
N LEU A 72 20.36 -5.48 -8.32
CA LEU A 72 21.29 -5.85 -7.26
C LEU A 72 21.39 -4.78 -6.16
N ASP A 73 20.97 -3.55 -6.46
CA ASP A 73 20.92 -2.45 -5.50
C ASP A 73 20.07 -2.84 -4.27
N PRO A 74 20.57 -2.68 -3.03
CA PRO A 74 19.78 -2.91 -1.82
C PRO A 74 18.42 -2.18 -1.79
N ALA A 75 18.30 -1.03 -2.46
CA ALA A 75 17.07 -0.27 -2.62
C ALA A 75 16.00 -1.04 -3.42
N TRP A 76 16.38 -1.94 -4.33
CA TRP A 76 15.45 -2.79 -5.06
C TRP A 76 14.62 -3.64 -4.10
N ILE A 77 15.29 -4.40 -3.23
CA ILE A 77 14.68 -5.25 -2.21
C ILE A 77 13.93 -4.40 -1.18
N LYS A 78 14.58 -3.35 -0.66
CA LYS A 78 13.99 -2.47 0.37
C LYS A 78 12.70 -1.80 -0.09
N SER A 79 12.58 -1.49 -1.38
CA SER A 79 11.38 -0.89 -1.97
C SER A 79 10.29 -1.90 -2.37
N GLY A 80 10.52 -3.19 -2.11
CA GLY A 80 9.56 -4.28 -2.33
C GLY A 80 9.84 -5.15 -3.56
N GLY A 81 10.88 -4.83 -4.34
CA GLY A 81 11.31 -5.62 -5.49
C GLY A 81 11.58 -7.09 -5.14
N SER A 82 11.44 -7.97 -6.14
CA SER A 82 11.66 -9.42 -6.02
C SER A 82 10.86 -10.08 -4.89
N GLY A 83 9.62 -9.62 -4.66
CA GLY A 83 8.71 -10.25 -3.70
C GLY A 83 8.89 -9.76 -2.25
N ASN A 84 9.45 -8.57 -2.03
CA ASN A 84 9.76 -8.06 -0.69
C ASN A 84 8.75 -7.03 -0.16
N PHE A 85 7.55 -6.98 -0.72
CA PHE A 85 6.50 -6.11 -0.18
C PHE A 85 6.01 -6.63 1.18
N VAL A 86 6.25 -5.84 2.23
CA VAL A 86 5.70 -6.09 3.58
C VAL A 86 4.18 -5.96 3.62
N LEU A 87 3.58 -5.23 2.69
CA LEU A 87 2.13 -5.15 2.51
C LEU A 87 1.77 -5.57 1.08
N SER A 88 1.16 -6.75 0.94
CA SER A 88 0.60 -7.24 -0.31
C SER A 88 -0.91 -7.06 -0.28
N THR A 89 -1.45 -6.16 -1.11
CA THR A 89 -2.84 -5.72 -0.99
C THR A 89 -3.62 -5.77 -2.30
N SER A 90 -4.93 -6.00 -2.23
CA SER A 90 -5.83 -5.81 -3.37
C SER A 90 -7.24 -5.44 -2.94
N CYS A 91 -7.87 -4.53 -3.69
CA CYS A 91 -9.32 -4.42 -3.72
C CYS A 91 -9.86 -5.63 -4.51
N VAL A 92 -10.75 -6.41 -3.90
CA VAL A 92 -11.34 -7.62 -4.49
C VAL A 92 -12.64 -7.29 -5.24
N GLY A 93 -13.21 -6.11 -4.98
CA GLY A 93 -14.34 -5.58 -5.73
C GLY A 93 -15.40 -4.92 -4.84
N PHE A 94 -16.61 -4.83 -5.40
CA PHE A 94 -17.74 -4.09 -4.81
C PHE A 94 -18.90 -5.01 -4.40
N THR A 95 -18.59 -6.27 -4.11
CA THR A 95 -19.54 -7.31 -3.69
C THR A 95 -19.07 -7.90 -2.36
N PRO A 96 -19.92 -8.61 -1.59
CA PRO A 96 -19.52 -9.26 -0.35
C PRO A 96 -18.56 -10.45 -0.54
N LEU A 97 -18.17 -10.77 -1.78
CA LEU A 97 -17.23 -11.86 -2.07
C LEU A 97 -15.81 -11.44 -1.70
N GLY A 98 -15.35 -11.90 -0.54
CA GLY A 98 -13.98 -11.71 -0.07
C GLY A 98 -12.96 -12.60 -0.76
N GLY A 99 -11.69 -12.26 -0.57
CA GLY A 99 -10.55 -13.07 -0.99
C GLY A 99 -9.34 -12.74 -0.15
N CYS A 100 -8.42 -13.69 0.00
CA CYS A 100 -7.16 -13.48 0.70
C CYS A 100 -6.10 -14.43 0.16
N VAL A 101 -4.84 -13.98 0.22
CA VAL A 101 -3.68 -14.85 0.05
C VAL A 101 -2.75 -14.69 1.25
N MET A 102 -1.73 -15.54 1.34
CA MET A 102 -0.68 -15.39 2.35
C MET A 102 0.18 -14.14 2.11
N PRO A 103 0.88 -13.63 3.14
CA PRO A 103 1.86 -12.58 2.97
C PRO A 103 2.94 -12.94 1.92
N MET A 104 3.48 -11.92 1.25
CA MET A 104 4.52 -12.11 0.23
C MET A 104 5.88 -12.47 0.84
N LYS A 105 6.12 -12.06 2.09
CA LYS A 105 7.30 -12.39 2.89
C LYS A 105 6.91 -12.64 4.35
N GLU A 106 7.81 -13.25 5.11
CA GLU A 106 7.53 -13.75 6.45
C GLU A 106 7.12 -12.66 7.47
N ASP A 107 7.77 -11.51 7.42
CA ASP A 107 7.53 -10.29 8.21
C ASP A 107 6.51 -9.34 7.53
N GLY A 108 5.64 -9.88 6.68
CA GLY A 108 4.64 -9.11 5.94
C GLY A 108 3.19 -9.44 6.29
N TYR A 109 2.29 -8.73 5.63
CA TYR A 109 0.86 -8.94 5.66
C TYR A 109 0.29 -9.13 4.25
N GLY A 110 -0.70 -10.01 4.11
CA GLY A 110 -1.68 -9.93 3.03
C GLY A 110 -2.87 -9.12 3.51
N SER A 111 -3.28 -8.05 2.81
CA SER A 111 -4.43 -7.22 3.21
C SER A 111 -5.35 -6.94 2.03
N PHE A 112 -6.50 -7.60 2.03
CA PHE A 112 -7.48 -7.58 0.96
C PHE A 112 -8.76 -6.94 1.45
N TYR A 113 -9.48 -6.27 0.56
CA TYR A 113 -10.70 -5.59 0.96
C TYR A 113 -11.75 -5.49 -0.15
N ASN A 114 -12.99 -5.36 0.29
CA ASN A 114 -14.16 -5.14 -0.54
C ASN A 114 -14.88 -3.88 -0.07
N ILE A 115 -15.44 -3.14 -1.02
CA ILE A 115 -16.16 -1.89 -0.75
C ILE A 115 -17.64 -2.08 -1.10
N GLU A 116 -18.49 -2.05 -0.09
CA GLU A 116 -19.95 -2.11 -0.23
C GLU A 116 -20.56 -0.75 0.10
N ASP A 117 -21.87 -0.58 -0.14
CA ASP A 117 -22.55 0.72 0.04
C ASP A 117 -22.45 1.27 1.48
N ASN A 118 -22.44 0.39 2.48
CA ASN A 118 -22.50 0.77 3.90
C ASN A 118 -21.35 0.21 4.76
N ARG A 119 -20.38 -0.48 4.16
CA ARG A 119 -19.24 -1.05 4.90
C ARG A 119 -18.03 -1.32 4.01
N PHE A 120 -16.88 -1.42 4.66
CA PHE A 120 -15.68 -2.03 4.08
C PHE A 120 -15.45 -3.37 4.78
N THR A 121 -15.19 -4.41 4.00
CA THR A 121 -14.83 -5.73 4.54
C THR A 121 -13.34 -5.95 4.29
N PHE A 122 -12.56 -6.14 5.36
CA PHE A 122 -11.12 -6.41 5.27
C PHE A 122 -10.83 -7.87 5.63
N THR A 123 -9.93 -8.50 4.87
CA THR A 123 -9.33 -9.79 5.20
C THR A 123 -7.82 -9.63 5.28
N VAL A 124 -7.24 -9.94 6.44
CA VAL A 124 -5.82 -9.76 6.72
C VAL A 124 -5.17 -11.09 7.09
N SER A 125 -4.06 -11.42 6.47
CA SER A 125 -3.22 -12.57 6.78
C SER A 125 -1.84 -12.11 7.26
N ALA A 126 -1.27 -12.88 8.19
CA ALA A 126 0.09 -12.72 8.70
C ALA A 126 0.59 -14.09 9.18
N PHE A 127 1.91 -14.28 9.26
CA PHE A 127 2.49 -15.51 9.78
C PHE A 127 2.59 -15.47 11.32
N ASN A 128 1.90 -16.38 12.01
CA ASN A 128 1.95 -16.48 13.48
C ASN A 128 3.36 -16.68 14.06
N ARG A 129 4.28 -17.23 13.26
CA ARG A 129 5.67 -17.45 13.66
C ARG A 129 6.53 -16.18 13.63
N CYS A 130 6.10 -15.13 12.94
CA CYS A 130 6.82 -13.87 12.89
C CYS A 130 6.31 -12.94 14.01
N PRO A 131 7.13 -12.64 15.05
CA PRO A 131 6.70 -11.83 16.19
C PRO A 131 6.43 -10.36 15.85
N GLU A 132 6.94 -9.87 14.71
CA GLU A 132 6.74 -8.50 14.23
C GLU A 132 5.35 -8.30 13.61
N THR A 133 4.66 -9.38 13.24
CA THR A 133 3.37 -9.32 12.57
C THR A 133 2.22 -9.79 13.45
N ASN A 134 1.08 -9.10 13.36
CA ASN A 134 -0.14 -9.51 14.03
C ASN A 134 -1.37 -9.02 13.27
N ALA A 135 -2.07 -9.94 12.58
CA ALA A 135 -3.19 -9.62 11.71
C ALA A 135 -4.33 -8.88 12.44
N ALA A 136 -4.64 -9.27 13.68
CA ALA A 136 -5.70 -8.65 14.48
C ALA A 136 -5.35 -7.21 14.88
N LYS A 137 -4.12 -6.97 15.35
CA LYS A 137 -3.64 -5.61 15.66
C LYS A 137 -3.58 -4.74 14.42
N PHE A 138 -3.12 -5.28 13.29
CA PHE A 138 -3.12 -4.56 12.02
C PHE A 138 -4.54 -4.12 11.63
N LEU A 139 -5.52 -5.02 11.72
CA LEU A 139 -6.92 -4.70 11.42
C LEU A 139 -7.49 -3.62 12.36
N GLN A 140 -7.16 -3.67 13.66
CA GLN A 140 -7.53 -2.61 14.61
C GLN A 140 -6.93 -1.25 14.22
N HIS A 141 -5.68 -1.22 13.76
CA HIS A 141 -5.05 0.03 13.28
C HIS A 141 -5.70 0.54 12.00
N VAL A 142 -6.09 -0.34 11.06
CA VAL A 142 -6.83 0.06 9.86
C VAL A 142 -8.18 0.66 10.23
N GLU A 143 -8.94 0.02 11.12
CA GLU A 143 -10.22 0.54 11.60
C GLU A 143 -10.06 1.93 12.24
N GLN A 144 -9.11 2.08 13.14
CA GLN A 144 -8.83 3.36 13.80
C GLN A 144 -8.40 4.43 12.79
N ALA A 145 -7.58 4.09 11.80
CA ALA A 145 -7.16 5.02 10.75
C ALA A 145 -8.37 5.52 9.93
N LEU A 146 -9.28 4.63 9.53
CA LEU A 146 -10.51 4.99 8.82
C LEU A 146 -11.41 5.92 9.65
N ILE A 147 -11.54 5.66 10.95
CA ILE A 147 -12.28 6.52 11.88
C ILE A 147 -11.63 7.90 11.97
N ASN A 148 -10.31 7.97 12.14
CA ASN A 148 -9.56 9.22 12.22
C ASN A 148 -9.70 10.05 10.93
N MET A 149 -9.63 9.41 9.76
CA MET A 149 -9.87 10.06 8.46
C MET A 149 -11.28 10.62 8.36
N LYS A 150 -12.29 9.86 8.80
CA LYS A 150 -13.68 10.34 8.83
C LYS A 150 -13.84 11.54 9.75
N GLN A 151 -13.26 11.52 10.95
CA GLN A 151 -13.31 12.65 11.89
C GLN A 151 -12.64 13.90 11.33
N LEU A 152 -11.49 13.75 10.67
CA LEU A 152 -10.80 14.86 9.99
C LEU A 152 -11.69 15.49 8.91
N LEU A 153 -12.34 14.66 8.08
CA LEU A 153 -13.24 15.12 7.02
C LEU A 153 -14.50 15.82 7.54
N VAL A 154 -15.05 15.38 8.68
CA VAL A 154 -16.25 15.99 9.28
C VAL A 154 -15.90 17.29 9.99
N SER A 155 -14.80 17.32 10.75
CA SER A 155 -14.38 18.52 11.50
C SER A 155 -13.95 19.69 10.62
N ALA A 156 -13.43 19.42 9.42
CA ALA A 156 -13.02 20.46 8.47
C ALA A 156 -14.15 20.97 7.55
N LYS A 157 -15.37 20.43 7.64
CA LYS A 157 -16.57 20.91 6.93
C LYS A 157 -17.41 21.91 7.76
N LEU A 158 -16.94 22.27 8.95
CA LEU A 158 -17.45 23.36 9.80
C LEU A 158 -16.52 24.57 9.70
#